data_AF-A0A2E5VN15-F1
#
_entry.id   AF-A0A2E5VN15-F1
#
_cell.length_a   1.000
_cell.length_b   1.000
_cell.length_c   1.000
_cell.angle_alpha   90.00
_cell.angle_beta   90.00
_cell.angle_gamma   90.00
#
_symmetry.space_group_name_H-M   'P 1'
#
loop_
_entity.id
_entity.type
_entity.pdbx_description
1 polymer ?
#
loop_
_entity_poly.entity_id
_entity_poly.type
_entity_poly.pdbx_seq_one_letter_code
_entity_poly.pdbx_strand_id
1 'polypeptide(L)'
;MNGEAGDPRTGEDSSVFSKSSRALRGKADDQKAGQTLLSYEKLEPRHLLVAFNFVLSDAAQQAEGLELGLEEAATEWTTVINDNVAVALEIDFVPLEELALAGTSSNVIREAYDAVRTALQTDSRSTEDASAVANLSQESNLVIYLNFTEDNPSGAGSDVPYLDNNHSYNNQAIELTHANARALGFDSPGLIDASIVFNDQIAWDFDRSDGIDPAQIDFVGVVLHEMGHALGFVSTVDTINQLSLPGMSPAGFEDAMPPTSLDLYRHSVTSDAFGADLDLTVGGLQVGGDKTFYFDALLRGTFSTGQQCITCDGNQASHWKDDVGGYSQGLMDPTIGPGELGVISNQDLLAFDVIGWDLRIGGGGVSGPGGGGPAIPILVSGTVFDDANASGLIEGQPGRAGHTVYHDLNENGVQDFGEASGQTNAEGVYQFVAIVPAAKPIVTSGDDTPEGGTPEGGTPEGGTPEGGTPEGGGTTDCGGTPEGGTPEGGTPEGGTPEGGTPEGGTPEGGTPEGGTPEGGTPEGGTPEGGTPEGG
;
A
#
# COMPACT_ATOMS: atom_id res chain seq x y z
N MET A 1 -46.12 -66.21 -34.80
CA MET A 1 -45.76 -65.14 -35.76
C MET A 1 -45.21 -63.97 -34.94
N ASN A 2 -44.01 -63.39 -35.06
CA ASN A 2 -42.65 -63.77 -35.47
C ASN A 2 -41.68 -62.86 -34.65
N GLY A 3 -40.43 -63.20 -34.30
CA GLY A 3 -39.62 -64.39 -34.60
C GLY A 3 -38.50 -64.64 -33.56
N GLU A 4 -37.28 -64.89 -34.02
CA GLU A 4 -36.12 -65.38 -33.25
C GLU A 4 -35.06 -64.32 -32.82
N ALA A 5 -34.45 -64.60 -31.65
CA ALA A 5 -33.01 -64.59 -31.28
C ALA A 5 -32.13 -63.31 -31.23
N GLY A 6 -31.17 -63.33 -30.27
CA GLY A 6 -29.81 -62.78 -30.47
C GLY A 6 -29.21 -61.84 -29.40
N ASP A 7 -28.33 -62.37 -28.54
CA ASP A 7 -27.18 -61.66 -27.90
C ASP A 7 -26.10 -61.43 -29.02
N PRO A 8 -25.09 -60.51 -28.99
CA PRO A 8 -24.31 -60.13 -27.80
C PRO A 8 -23.65 -58.70 -27.73
N ARG A 9 -22.82 -58.54 -26.69
CA ARG A 9 -21.89 -57.44 -26.34
C ARG A 9 -20.93 -56.95 -27.45
N THR A 10 -20.75 -55.62 -27.51
CA THR A 10 -19.58 -54.73 -27.87
C THR A 10 -20.16 -53.32 -28.02
N GLY A 11 -19.47 -52.17 -28.00
CA GLY A 11 -18.06 -51.76 -27.98
C GLY A 11 -18.03 -50.23 -27.85
N GLU A 12 -16.87 -49.59 -28.04
CA GLU A 12 -16.60 -48.19 -27.64
C GLU A 12 -17.20 -47.08 -28.56
N ASP A 13 -17.31 -45.88 -27.96
CA ASP A 13 -16.79 -44.59 -28.47
C ASP A 13 -17.74 -43.42 -28.86
N SER A 14 -17.33 -42.23 -28.42
CA SER A 14 -17.57 -40.88 -28.97
C SER A 14 -18.96 -40.20 -28.97
N SER A 15 -19.07 -39.18 -28.10
CA SER A 15 -19.46 -37.79 -28.42
C SER A 15 -20.95 -37.33 -28.56
N VAL A 16 -21.10 -36.01 -28.31
CA VAL A 16 -22.19 -35.06 -28.69
C VAL A 16 -23.44 -34.90 -27.78
N PHE A 17 -23.56 -33.68 -27.24
CA PHE A 17 -24.76 -32.90 -26.87
C PHE A 17 -26.17 -33.54 -27.00
N SER A 18 -26.98 -33.41 -25.93
CA SER A 18 -28.07 -32.41 -25.87
C SER A 18 -29.08 -32.66 -24.73
N LYS A 19 -29.86 -31.60 -24.41
CA LYS A 19 -31.12 -31.57 -23.63
C LYS A 19 -30.98 -31.60 -22.10
N SER A 20 -31.78 -30.84 -21.34
CA SER A 20 -32.68 -29.73 -21.71
C SER A 20 -33.04 -28.91 -20.49
N SER A 21 -33.07 -27.58 -20.66
CA SER A 21 -33.72 -26.65 -19.73
C SER A 21 -35.18 -27.01 -19.46
N ARG A 22 -35.61 -27.03 -18.19
CA ARG A 22 -37.03 -27.00 -17.83
C ARG A 22 -37.27 -26.09 -16.63
N ALA A 23 -37.98 -25.00 -16.86
CA ALA A 23 -38.24 -23.96 -15.87
C ALA A 23 -39.14 -24.42 -14.72
N LEU A 24 -38.95 -23.80 -13.55
CA LEU A 24 -39.95 -23.70 -12.50
C LEU A 24 -40.16 -22.23 -12.14
N ARG A 25 -41.40 -21.74 -12.27
CA ARG A 25 -41.81 -20.42 -11.80
C ARG A 25 -42.17 -20.51 -10.32
N GLY A 26 -41.47 -19.75 -9.47
CA GLY A 26 -42.02 -19.29 -8.20
C GLY A 26 -42.95 -18.10 -8.44
N LYS A 27 -44.01 -17.95 -7.64
CA LYS A 27 -44.87 -16.76 -7.68
C LYS A 27 -44.28 -15.68 -6.78
N ALA A 28 -44.17 -14.47 -7.29
CA ALA A 28 -44.15 -13.27 -6.44
C ALA A 28 -45.61 -12.83 -6.18
N ASP A 29 -45.89 -12.43 -4.95
CA ASP A 29 -47.00 -11.51 -4.65
C ASP A 29 -46.40 -10.10 -4.57
N ASP A 30 -47.17 -9.09 -4.98
CA ASP A 30 -46.69 -7.73 -5.29
C ASP A 30 -45.99 -7.00 -4.11
N GLN A 31 -44.87 -6.32 -4.40
CA GLN A 31 -44.71 -4.85 -4.30
C GLN A 31 -43.35 -4.38 -4.85
N LYS A 32 -43.36 -3.25 -5.59
CA LYS A 32 -42.22 -2.56 -6.24
C LYS A 32 -41.46 -3.35 -7.33
N ALA A 33 -41.77 -3.02 -8.59
CA ALA A 33 -40.98 -3.40 -9.76
C ALA A 33 -39.90 -2.34 -10.04
N GLY A 34 -38.69 -2.75 -10.45
CA GLY A 34 -37.67 -1.82 -10.95
C GLY A 34 -36.20 -2.21 -10.74
N GLN A 35 -35.88 -3.19 -9.89
CA GLN A 35 -34.48 -3.53 -9.57
C GLN A 35 -34.09 -4.91 -10.09
N THR A 36 -33.08 -4.95 -10.96
CA THR A 36 -32.41 -6.19 -11.39
C THR A 36 -31.22 -6.43 -10.47
N LEU A 37 -31.36 -7.32 -9.49
CA LEU A 37 -30.23 -7.82 -8.71
C LEU A 37 -29.48 -8.86 -9.54
N LEU A 38 -28.26 -8.54 -9.95
CA LEU A 38 -27.29 -9.49 -10.50
C LEU A 38 -26.53 -10.14 -9.33
N SER A 39 -27.01 -11.28 -8.84
CA SER A 39 -26.30 -12.09 -7.86
C SER A 39 -25.67 -13.32 -8.55
N TYR A 40 -24.34 -13.39 -8.57
CA TYR A 40 -23.59 -14.54 -9.07
C TYR A 40 -23.24 -15.52 -7.95
N GLU A 41 -24.10 -16.53 -7.73
CA GLU A 41 -23.73 -17.71 -6.93
C GLU A 41 -24.07 -19.01 -7.65
N LYS A 42 -23.03 -19.74 -8.07
CA LYS A 42 -23.04 -21.21 -7.98
C LYS A 42 -21.63 -21.84 -8.05
N LEU A 43 -20.90 -21.82 -6.95
CA LEU A 43 -19.77 -22.74 -6.71
C LEU A 43 -19.94 -23.44 -5.35
N GLU A 44 -19.57 -24.72 -5.32
CA GLU A 44 -19.68 -25.60 -4.14
C GLU A 44 -18.67 -25.19 -3.04
N PRO A 45 -18.92 -25.48 -1.74
CA PRO A 45 -18.27 -24.78 -0.64
C PRO A 45 -16.77 -25.03 -0.52
N ARG A 46 -16.00 -24.08 -1.05
CA ARG A 46 -14.70 -23.62 -0.53
C ARG A 46 -14.90 -22.15 -0.14
N HIS A 47 -14.10 -21.65 0.81
CA HIS A 47 -14.30 -20.37 1.50
C HIS A 47 -14.83 -19.26 0.57
N LEU A 48 -15.99 -18.72 0.92
CA LEU A 48 -16.64 -17.64 0.18
C LEU A 48 -15.92 -16.33 0.51
N LEU A 49 -15.90 -15.44 -0.48
CA LEU A 49 -14.98 -14.31 -0.59
C LEU A 49 -15.71 -12.99 -0.32
N VAL A 50 -14.95 -11.90 -0.22
CA VAL A 50 -15.53 -10.55 -0.29
C VAL A 50 -16.28 -10.38 -1.61
N ALA A 51 -17.48 -9.82 -1.56
CA ALA A 51 -18.38 -9.72 -2.70
C ALA A 51 -18.98 -8.33 -2.84
N PHE A 52 -18.68 -7.65 -3.95
CA PHE A 52 -19.24 -6.34 -4.27
C PHE A 52 -20.56 -6.48 -5.05
N ASN A 53 -21.59 -5.75 -4.62
CA ASN A 53 -22.92 -5.75 -5.22
C ASN A 53 -23.28 -4.33 -5.63
N PHE A 54 -23.35 -4.06 -6.94
CA PHE A 54 -23.65 -2.74 -7.48
C PHE A 54 -25.17 -2.54 -7.68
N VAL A 55 -25.68 -1.38 -7.26
CA VAL A 55 -27.04 -0.92 -7.51
C VAL A 55 -26.97 0.33 -8.37
N LEU A 56 -27.19 0.17 -9.67
CA LEU A 56 -26.99 1.24 -10.66
C LEU A 56 -28.23 2.13 -10.80
N SER A 57 -28.02 3.45 -10.81
CA SER A 57 -29.04 4.42 -11.19
C SER A 57 -29.48 4.26 -12.65
N ASP A 58 -30.61 4.86 -13.04
CA ASP A 58 -31.05 4.91 -14.44
C ASP A 58 -30.00 5.59 -15.35
N ALA A 59 -29.17 6.51 -14.82
CA ALA A 59 -28.11 7.18 -15.56
C ALA A 59 -26.87 6.30 -15.69
N ALA A 60 -26.44 5.65 -14.60
CA ALA A 60 -25.33 4.69 -14.61
C ALA A 60 -25.59 3.51 -15.57
N GLN A 61 -26.81 2.98 -15.61
CA GLN A 61 -27.23 1.93 -16.57
C GLN A 61 -27.16 2.37 -18.06
N GLN A 62 -27.00 3.66 -18.35
CA GLN A 62 -26.87 4.20 -19.71
C GLN A 62 -25.42 4.57 -20.08
N ALA A 63 -24.48 4.50 -19.15
CA ALA A 63 -23.06 4.76 -19.40
C ALA A 63 -22.39 3.53 -20.03
N GLU A 64 -21.96 3.66 -21.29
CA GLU A 64 -21.21 2.62 -21.99
C GLU A 64 -19.82 2.44 -21.35
N GLY A 65 -19.42 1.19 -21.04
CA GLY A 65 -18.17 0.87 -20.36
C GLY A 65 -18.25 0.78 -18.83
N LEU A 66 -19.19 1.50 -18.19
CA LEU A 66 -19.28 1.60 -16.72
C LEU A 66 -19.42 0.24 -16.02
N GLU A 67 -20.29 -0.65 -16.50
CA GLU A 67 -20.48 -1.98 -15.88
C GLU A 67 -19.19 -2.81 -15.90
N LEU A 68 -18.40 -2.75 -16.97
CA LEU A 68 -17.12 -3.48 -17.08
C LEU A 68 -16.06 -2.91 -16.14
N GLY A 69 -15.94 -1.58 -16.07
CA GLY A 69 -14.98 -0.96 -15.16
C GLY A 69 -15.29 -1.18 -13.68
N LEU A 70 -16.58 -1.25 -13.32
CA LEU A 70 -17.03 -1.67 -11.98
C LEU A 70 -16.68 -3.15 -11.70
N GLU A 71 -16.89 -4.05 -12.68
CA GLU A 71 -16.54 -5.47 -12.54
C GLU A 71 -15.02 -5.68 -12.42
N GLU A 72 -14.20 -4.91 -13.13
CA GLU A 72 -12.73 -4.96 -13.07
C GLU A 72 -12.22 -4.46 -11.71
N ALA A 73 -12.67 -3.27 -11.27
CA ALA A 73 -12.31 -2.72 -9.96
C ALA A 73 -12.76 -3.62 -8.79
N ALA A 74 -13.96 -4.18 -8.87
CA ALA A 74 -14.41 -5.18 -7.90
C ALA A 74 -13.52 -6.42 -7.92
N THR A 75 -13.14 -6.91 -9.11
CA THR A 75 -12.24 -8.05 -9.25
C THR A 75 -10.91 -7.77 -8.56
N GLU A 76 -10.27 -6.63 -8.81
CA GLU A 76 -9.02 -6.21 -8.15
C GLU A 76 -9.14 -6.13 -6.62
N TRP A 77 -10.17 -5.49 -6.07
CA TRP A 77 -10.38 -5.53 -4.60
C TRP A 77 -10.59 -6.97 -4.09
N THR A 78 -11.30 -7.82 -4.85
CA THR A 78 -11.42 -9.24 -4.52
C THR A 78 -10.16 -10.08 -4.80
N THR A 79 -9.06 -9.57 -5.39
CA THR A 79 -7.79 -10.34 -5.43
C THR A 79 -6.93 -10.07 -4.20
N VAL A 80 -7.15 -8.94 -3.51
CA VAL A 80 -6.33 -8.52 -2.36
C VAL A 80 -7.03 -8.63 -1.00
N ILE A 81 -8.37 -8.63 -0.93
CA ILE A 81 -9.14 -8.80 0.33
C ILE A 81 -9.73 -10.22 0.47
N ASN A 82 -9.70 -10.75 1.70
CA ASN A 82 -10.06 -12.12 2.06
C ASN A 82 -11.32 -12.24 2.95
N ASP A 83 -11.83 -11.14 3.50
CA ASP A 83 -13.03 -11.10 4.33
C ASP A 83 -14.25 -11.73 3.68
N ASN A 84 -14.99 -12.56 4.42
CA ASN A 84 -16.23 -13.15 3.94
C ASN A 84 -17.42 -12.20 4.19
N VAL A 85 -17.40 -11.04 3.52
CA VAL A 85 -18.43 -10.00 3.64
C VAL A 85 -18.98 -9.57 2.28
N ALA A 86 -20.26 -9.22 2.24
CA ALA A 86 -20.88 -8.59 1.08
C ALA A 86 -20.91 -7.07 1.28
N VAL A 87 -20.36 -6.33 0.33
CA VAL A 87 -20.39 -4.87 0.28
C VAL A 87 -21.36 -4.45 -0.82
N ALA A 88 -22.29 -3.55 -0.50
CA ALA A 88 -23.32 -3.08 -1.42
C ALA A 88 -23.14 -1.58 -1.72
N LEU A 89 -22.99 -1.25 -3.00
CA LEU A 89 -22.63 0.09 -3.48
C LEU A 89 -23.71 0.63 -4.43
N GLU A 90 -24.30 1.77 -4.11
CA GLU A 90 -25.22 2.49 -5.02
C GLU A 90 -24.41 3.41 -5.94
N ILE A 91 -24.50 3.20 -7.26
CA ILE A 91 -23.68 3.92 -8.24
C ILE A 91 -24.55 4.88 -9.06
N ASP A 92 -24.15 6.15 -9.10
CA ASP A 92 -24.74 7.16 -10.00
C ASP A 92 -23.68 7.77 -10.93
N PHE A 93 -24.14 8.29 -12.07
CA PHE A 93 -23.29 8.81 -13.14
C PHE A 93 -23.94 10.08 -13.72
N VAL A 94 -23.54 11.24 -13.19
CA VAL A 94 -24.25 12.52 -13.34
C VAL A 94 -23.27 13.70 -13.31
N PRO A 95 -23.64 14.90 -13.78
CA PRO A 95 -22.73 16.04 -13.75
C PRO A 95 -22.47 16.52 -12.32
N LEU A 96 -21.21 16.60 -11.92
CA LEU A 96 -20.78 17.20 -10.65
C LEU A 96 -20.34 18.67 -10.83
N GLU A 97 -20.29 19.43 -9.73
CA GLU A 97 -19.72 20.79 -9.74
C GLU A 97 -18.17 20.76 -9.86
N GLU A 98 -17.57 21.95 -10.01
CA GLU A 98 -16.28 22.21 -10.67
C GLU A 98 -15.16 21.15 -10.41
N LEU A 99 -14.96 20.28 -11.40
CA LEU A 99 -13.84 19.33 -11.58
C LEU A 99 -13.70 18.15 -10.60
N ALA A 100 -14.69 17.86 -9.76
CA ALA A 100 -14.71 16.57 -9.04
C ALA A 100 -14.80 15.41 -10.05
N LEU A 101 -13.90 14.41 -9.95
CA LEU A 101 -13.93 13.20 -10.78
C LEU A 101 -15.06 12.27 -10.36
N ALA A 102 -15.13 11.98 -9.06
CA ALA A 102 -16.18 11.23 -8.39
C ALA A 102 -16.31 11.69 -6.93
N GLY A 103 -17.09 10.97 -6.14
CA GLY A 103 -17.08 11.07 -4.68
C GLY A 103 -17.97 10.03 -4.01
N THR A 104 -17.51 9.51 -2.87
CA THR A 104 -18.18 8.49 -2.08
C THR A 104 -18.83 9.07 -0.83
N SER A 105 -20.03 8.58 -0.53
CA SER A 105 -20.71 8.78 0.75
C SER A 105 -21.01 7.44 1.40
N SER A 106 -20.41 7.19 2.55
CA SER A 106 -20.59 5.93 3.29
C SER A 106 -21.71 6.05 4.32
N ASN A 107 -22.54 5.01 4.44
CA ASN A 107 -23.34 4.82 5.64
C ASN A 107 -22.41 4.37 6.78
N VAL A 108 -22.65 4.85 8.00
CA VAL A 108 -21.75 4.64 9.13
C VAL A 108 -22.49 4.10 10.36
N ILE A 109 -21.79 3.30 11.16
CA ILE A 109 -22.15 3.02 12.55
C ILE A 109 -21.12 3.64 13.49
N ARG A 110 -21.46 3.72 14.77
CA ARG A 110 -20.56 4.19 15.82
C ARG A 110 -20.56 3.22 16.98
N GLU A 111 -19.40 2.66 17.26
CA GLU A 111 -19.21 1.64 18.29
C GLU A 111 -18.25 2.15 19.36
N ALA A 112 -18.30 1.56 20.56
CA ALA A 112 -17.39 1.95 21.64
C ALA A 112 -15.94 1.61 21.27
N TYR A 113 -14.99 2.47 21.61
CA TYR A 113 -13.57 2.27 21.32
C TYR A 113 -13.05 0.92 21.82
N ASP A 114 -13.40 0.53 23.05
CA ASP A 114 -13.04 -0.77 23.60
C ASP A 114 -13.61 -1.95 22.79
N ALA A 115 -14.79 -1.79 22.17
CA ALA A 115 -15.38 -2.82 21.32
C ALA A 115 -14.63 -2.92 19.98
N VAL A 116 -14.31 -1.79 19.33
CA VAL A 116 -13.54 -1.76 18.08
C VAL A 116 -12.11 -2.28 18.28
N ARG A 117 -11.44 -1.86 19.35
CA ARG A 117 -10.12 -2.38 19.75
C ARG A 117 -10.16 -3.90 20.01
N THR A 118 -11.23 -4.41 20.62
CA THR A 118 -11.43 -5.86 20.83
C THR A 118 -11.71 -6.59 19.51
N ALA A 119 -12.44 -5.97 18.57
CA ALA A 119 -12.69 -6.53 17.25
C ALA A 119 -11.38 -6.65 16.46
N LEU A 120 -10.63 -5.57 16.30
CA LEU A 120 -9.30 -5.54 15.68
C LEU A 120 -8.36 -6.60 16.29
N GLN A 121 -8.35 -6.75 17.63
CA GLN A 121 -7.56 -7.78 18.30
C GLN A 121 -8.02 -9.22 18.00
N THR A 122 -9.32 -9.42 17.79
CA THR A 122 -9.91 -10.73 17.50
C THR A 122 -9.70 -11.12 16.04
N ASP A 123 -9.64 -10.12 15.16
CA ASP A 123 -9.53 -10.30 13.73
C ASP A 123 -8.09 -10.57 13.28
N SER A 124 -7.15 -9.74 13.76
CA SER A 124 -5.69 -9.79 13.58
C SER A 124 -5.14 -11.09 12.96
N ARG A 125 -4.67 -10.99 11.70
CA ARG A 125 -4.05 -12.06 10.91
C ARG A 125 -2.59 -11.78 10.57
N SER A 126 -2.22 -10.52 10.39
CA SER A 126 -0.88 -10.12 9.99
C SER A 126 0.02 -9.82 11.20
N THR A 127 1.32 -9.63 10.94
CA THR A 127 2.25 -9.11 11.95
C THR A 127 2.02 -7.62 12.23
N GLU A 128 1.48 -6.92 11.25
CA GLU A 128 1.17 -5.51 11.22
C GLU A 128 -0.06 -5.22 12.09
N ASP A 129 -1.14 -6.01 11.99
CA ASP A 129 -2.29 -5.99 12.90
C ASP A 129 -1.87 -6.15 14.36
N ALA A 130 -1.04 -7.18 14.61
CA ALA A 130 -0.58 -7.51 15.95
C ALA A 130 0.31 -6.40 16.53
N SER A 131 1.05 -5.70 15.66
CA SER A 131 1.81 -4.50 16.01
C SER A 131 0.87 -3.33 16.31
N ALA A 132 -0.11 -3.07 15.44
CA ALA A 132 -1.04 -1.96 15.54
C ALA A 132 -1.90 -2.04 16.82
N VAL A 133 -2.58 -3.16 17.03
CA VAL A 133 -3.41 -3.43 18.22
C VAL A 133 -2.59 -3.35 19.52
N ALA A 134 -1.31 -3.73 19.48
CA ALA A 134 -0.43 -3.66 20.66
C ALA A 134 0.01 -2.22 21.01
N ASN A 135 0.00 -1.29 20.06
CA ASN A 135 0.35 0.11 20.25
C ASN A 135 -0.88 1.03 20.43
N LEU A 136 -2.10 0.56 20.12
CA LEU A 136 -3.34 1.27 20.46
C LEU A 136 -3.45 1.57 21.97
N SER A 137 -4.12 2.67 22.32
CA SER A 137 -4.41 3.05 23.70
C SER A 137 -5.11 1.92 24.45
N GLN A 138 -4.69 1.70 25.70
CA GLN A 138 -5.23 0.61 26.53
C GLN A 138 -6.36 1.07 27.46
N GLU A 139 -6.53 2.39 27.60
CA GLU A 139 -7.62 3.04 28.33
C GLU A 139 -8.89 3.12 27.49
N SER A 140 -10.06 3.20 28.13
CA SER A 140 -11.37 3.32 27.45
C SER A 140 -11.67 4.72 26.89
N ASN A 141 -10.77 5.68 27.05
CA ASN A 141 -10.93 7.07 26.61
C ASN A 141 -9.65 7.46 25.86
N LEU A 142 -9.79 7.79 24.58
CA LEU A 142 -8.72 8.30 23.74
C LEU A 142 -8.38 9.74 24.13
N VAL A 143 -7.08 10.04 24.22
CA VAL A 143 -6.58 11.42 24.29
C VAL A 143 -6.37 11.92 22.86
N ILE A 144 -7.15 12.90 22.43
CA ILE A 144 -7.17 13.34 21.02
C ILE A 144 -6.49 14.71 20.91
N TYR A 145 -5.68 14.95 19.87
CA TYR A 145 -5.17 16.28 19.54
C TYR A 145 -5.99 16.90 18.41
N LEU A 146 -6.62 18.06 18.63
CA LEU A 146 -7.61 18.64 17.70
C LEU A 146 -7.71 20.17 17.78
N ASN A 147 -8.40 20.75 16.79
CA ASN A 147 -8.79 22.15 16.71
C ASN A 147 -10.23 22.29 16.15
N PHE A 148 -10.73 23.53 16.03
CA PHE A 148 -12.05 23.90 15.46
C PHE A 148 -13.34 23.40 16.16
N THR A 149 -13.26 22.76 17.33
CA THR A 149 -14.41 22.31 18.13
C THR A 149 -15.12 23.42 18.93
N GLU A 150 -16.29 23.11 19.51
CA GLU A 150 -17.10 24.04 20.33
C GLU A 150 -16.46 24.33 21.70
N ASP A 151 -15.87 23.32 22.33
CA ASP A 151 -15.29 23.36 23.67
C ASP A 151 -13.82 23.83 23.69
N ASN A 152 -13.21 24.07 22.52
CA ASN A 152 -11.81 24.48 22.39
C ASN A 152 -11.45 25.60 23.41
N PRO A 153 -10.45 25.39 24.29
CA PRO A 153 -10.10 26.33 25.36
C PRO A 153 -9.68 27.74 24.91
N SER A 154 -9.27 27.89 23.64
CA SER A 154 -8.92 29.18 23.02
C SER A 154 -10.16 29.93 22.48
N GLY A 155 -11.32 29.28 22.47
CA GLY A 155 -12.61 29.77 21.98
C GLY A 155 -13.20 28.81 20.95
N ALA A 156 -14.54 28.67 20.94
CA ALA A 156 -15.25 27.82 19.99
C ALA A 156 -14.86 28.12 18.54
N GLY A 157 -14.48 27.09 17.77
CA GLY A 157 -14.01 27.22 16.39
C GLY A 157 -12.58 27.76 16.25
N SER A 158 -11.77 27.78 17.31
CA SER A 158 -10.37 28.22 17.27
C SER A 158 -9.48 27.24 16.50
N ASP A 159 -8.57 27.77 15.69
CA ASP A 159 -7.53 27.03 14.97
C ASP A 159 -6.39 26.53 15.86
N VAL A 160 -6.17 27.18 17.01
CA VAL A 160 -5.22 26.77 18.06
C VAL A 160 -5.55 25.35 18.56
N PRO A 161 -4.64 24.37 18.38
CA PRO A 161 -4.89 23.01 18.84
C PRO A 161 -4.83 22.85 20.36
N TYR A 162 -5.51 21.82 20.85
CA TYR A 162 -5.49 21.40 22.26
C TYR A 162 -5.61 19.87 22.37
N LEU A 163 -5.31 19.36 23.57
CA LEU A 163 -5.64 17.99 23.95
C LEU A 163 -7.08 17.94 24.42
N ASP A 164 -7.93 17.23 23.70
CA ASP A 164 -9.17 16.74 24.26
C ASP A 164 -8.91 15.45 25.06
N ASN A 165 -9.41 15.49 26.27
CA ASN A 165 -9.39 14.43 27.26
C ASN A 165 -10.50 14.75 28.28
N ASN A 166 -11.66 15.18 27.77
CA ASN A 166 -12.82 15.57 28.56
C ASN A 166 -13.69 14.35 28.95
N HIS A 167 -13.40 13.17 28.38
CA HIS A 167 -14.11 11.89 28.50
C HIS A 167 -15.56 11.96 27.97
N SER A 168 -15.81 12.75 26.93
CA SER A 168 -17.08 12.83 26.20
C SER A 168 -17.21 11.69 25.17
N TYR A 169 -18.18 11.78 24.26
CA TYR A 169 -18.51 10.67 23.37
C TYR A 169 -17.43 10.43 22.29
N ASN A 170 -16.81 11.50 21.77
CA ASN A 170 -15.75 11.39 20.77
C ASN A 170 -14.50 10.64 21.28
N ASN A 171 -14.18 10.73 22.58
CA ASN A 171 -13.07 10.02 23.21
C ASN A 171 -13.38 8.51 23.42
N GLN A 172 -14.66 8.12 23.39
CA GLN A 172 -15.12 6.78 23.79
C GLN A 172 -15.68 5.95 22.64
N ALA A 173 -15.79 6.51 21.43
CA ALA A 173 -16.40 5.87 20.27
C ALA A 173 -15.49 5.96 19.04
N ILE A 174 -15.75 5.08 18.07
CA ILE A 174 -15.14 5.06 16.74
C ILE A 174 -16.25 5.04 15.69
N GLU A 175 -16.13 5.86 14.65
CA GLU A 175 -16.98 5.78 13.46
C GLU A 175 -16.42 4.75 12.46
N LEU A 176 -17.29 3.85 12.01
CA LEU A 176 -16.95 2.82 11.02
C LEU A 176 -17.88 2.96 9.83
N THR A 177 -17.35 2.90 8.60
CA THR A 177 -18.22 2.68 7.43
C THR A 177 -18.92 1.33 7.57
N HIS A 178 -20.11 1.19 7.00
CA HIS A 178 -20.85 -0.07 7.08
C HIS A 178 -20.06 -1.27 6.54
N ALA A 179 -19.19 -1.08 5.55
CA ALA A 179 -18.32 -2.13 5.02
C ALA A 179 -17.22 -2.52 6.04
N ASN A 180 -16.47 -1.55 6.58
CA ASN A 180 -15.44 -1.82 7.60
C ASN A 180 -16.03 -2.44 8.88
N ALA A 181 -17.23 -1.99 9.27
CA ALA A 181 -17.99 -2.59 10.35
C ALA A 181 -18.35 -4.07 10.09
N ARG A 182 -18.69 -4.46 8.85
CA ARG A 182 -18.96 -5.87 8.51
C ARG A 182 -17.70 -6.74 8.60
N ALA A 183 -16.56 -6.24 8.14
CA ALA A 183 -15.27 -6.94 8.22
C ALA A 183 -14.92 -7.27 9.68
N LEU A 184 -14.95 -6.24 10.54
CA LEU A 184 -14.81 -6.36 11.99
C LEU A 184 -15.96 -7.11 12.73
N GLY A 185 -16.96 -7.63 12.01
CA GLY A 185 -18.03 -8.47 12.55
C GLY A 185 -19.13 -7.75 13.34
N PHE A 186 -19.28 -6.43 13.17
CA PHE A 186 -20.37 -5.64 13.77
C PHE A 186 -21.68 -5.70 12.96
N ASP A 187 -22.82 -5.55 13.65
CA ASP A 187 -24.15 -5.45 13.04
C ASP A 187 -24.34 -4.08 12.36
N SER A 188 -24.02 -3.95 11.06
CA SER A 188 -24.34 -2.73 10.28
C SER A 188 -25.72 -2.82 9.60
N PRO A 189 -26.70 -1.96 9.98
CA PRO A 189 -28.09 -2.07 9.54
C PRO A 189 -28.33 -1.39 8.19
N GLY A 190 -29.00 -2.07 7.28
CA GLY A 190 -29.32 -1.54 5.94
C GLY A 190 -28.86 -2.48 4.83
N LEU A 191 -29.15 -2.09 3.59
CA LEU A 191 -28.85 -2.89 2.39
C LEU A 191 -27.78 -2.26 1.49
N ILE A 192 -27.38 -1.02 1.76
CA ILE A 192 -26.37 -0.26 1.02
C ILE A 192 -25.34 0.21 2.04
N ASP A 193 -24.06 0.01 1.74
CA ASP A 193 -22.95 0.37 2.61
C ASP A 193 -22.38 1.73 2.23
N ALA A 194 -22.32 2.07 0.93
CA ALA A 194 -21.98 3.40 0.44
C ALA A 194 -22.69 3.73 -0.88
N SER A 195 -22.73 5.01 -1.25
CA SER A 195 -23.10 5.49 -2.58
C SER A 195 -21.95 6.27 -3.21
N ILE A 196 -21.62 5.94 -4.45
CA ILE A 196 -20.54 6.53 -5.24
C ILE A 196 -21.16 7.26 -6.44
N VAL A 197 -20.75 8.50 -6.66
CA VAL A 197 -21.22 9.31 -7.79
C VAL A 197 -20.04 9.69 -8.67
N PHE A 198 -20.06 9.29 -9.93
CA PHE A 198 -19.04 9.64 -10.93
C PHE A 198 -19.52 10.79 -11.82
N ASN A 199 -18.59 11.64 -12.26
CA ASN A 199 -18.90 12.80 -13.08
C ASN A 199 -19.08 12.46 -14.57
N ASP A 200 -20.26 12.70 -15.13
CA ASP A 200 -20.59 12.43 -16.55
C ASP A 200 -19.90 13.36 -17.56
N GLN A 201 -19.17 14.38 -17.08
CA GLN A 201 -18.50 15.38 -17.92
C GLN A 201 -17.01 15.08 -18.19
N ILE A 202 -16.48 14.01 -17.61
CA ILE A 202 -15.08 13.61 -17.73
C ILE A 202 -14.87 12.70 -18.95
N ALA A 203 -13.72 12.82 -19.60
CA ALA A 203 -13.29 11.89 -20.63
C ALA A 203 -12.71 10.63 -19.96
N TRP A 204 -13.56 9.64 -19.72
CA TRP A 204 -13.21 8.39 -19.05
C TRP A 204 -12.59 7.37 -20.00
N ASP A 205 -11.53 6.71 -19.55
CA ASP A 205 -11.04 5.45 -20.11
C ASP A 205 -11.60 4.29 -19.29
N PHE A 206 -12.28 3.34 -19.95
CA PHE A 206 -12.98 2.23 -19.31
C PHE A 206 -12.27 0.88 -19.51
N ASP A 207 -11.17 0.82 -20.27
CA ASP A 207 -10.49 -0.43 -20.63
C ASP A 207 -8.98 -0.28 -20.36
N ARG A 208 -8.49 -0.92 -19.29
CA ARG A 208 -7.06 -0.88 -18.96
C ARG A 208 -6.18 -1.73 -19.88
N SER A 209 -6.77 -2.57 -20.74
CA SER A 209 -6.05 -3.65 -21.42
C SER A 209 -5.18 -3.21 -22.60
N ASP A 210 -5.42 -2.02 -23.19
CA ASP A 210 -4.51 -1.37 -24.14
C ASP A 210 -3.74 -0.16 -23.56
N GLY A 211 -3.97 0.15 -22.28
CA GLY A 211 -3.30 1.20 -21.51
C GLY A 211 -3.97 2.57 -21.63
N ILE A 212 -3.90 3.37 -20.58
CA ILE A 212 -4.71 4.60 -20.44
C ILE A 212 -4.39 5.63 -21.52
N ASP A 213 -5.41 6.12 -22.25
CA ASP A 213 -5.22 7.19 -23.24
C ASP A 213 -4.71 8.48 -22.56
N PRO A 214 -3.64 9.13 -23.06
CA PRO A 214 -3.09 10.38 -22.51
C PRO A 214 -4.05 11.58 -22.42
N ALA A 215 -5.25 11.49 -22.98
CA ALA A 215 -6.32 12.48 -22.90
C ALA A 215 -7.53 12.03 -22.05
N GLN A 216 -7.49 10.84 -21.46
CA GLN A 216 -8.58 10.26 -20.66
C GLN A 216 -8.13 9.90 -19.23
N ILE A 217 -9.07 9.89 -18.29
CA ILE A 217 -8.86 9.47 -16.90
C ILE A 217 -9.20 7.98 -16.78
N ASP A 218 -8.34 7.20 -16.12
CA ASP A 218 -8.57 5.80 -15.75
C ASP A 218 -9.82 5.65 -14.85
N PHE A 219 -10.94 5.22 -15.43
CA PHE A 219 -12.19 5.04 -14.70
C PHE A 219 -12.08 3.95 -13.66
N VAL A 220 -11.43 2.82 -13.99
CA VAL A 220 -11.23 1.70 -13.07
C VAL A 220 -10.40 2.17 -11.86
N GLY A 221 -9.37 3.01 -12.08
CA GLY A 221 -8.59 3.62 -11.02
C GLY A 221 -9.41 4.49 -10.08
N VAL A 222 -10.29 5.34 -10.62
CA VAL A 222 -11.21 6.13 -9.78
C VAL A 222 -12.24 5.24 -9.08
N VAL A 223 -12.79 4.20 -9.73
CA VAL A 223 -13.69 3.25 -9.05
C VAL A 223 -12.99 2.57 -7.88
N LEU A 224 -11.75 2.11 -8.06
CA LEU A 224 -10.96 1.47 -7.01
C LEU A 224 -10.74 2.42 -5.81
N HIS A 225 -10.39 3.67 -6.09
CA HIS A 225 -10.20 4.73 -5.09
C HIS A 225 -11.48 4.99 -4.29
N GLU A 226 -12.59 5.22 -4.98
CA GLU A 226 -13.90 5.46 -4.35
C GLU A 226 -14.39 4.25 -3.54
N MET A 227 -14.13 3.03 -4.02
CA MET A 227 -14.35 1.81 -3.24
C MET A 227 -13.49 1.78 -1.98
N GLY A 228 -12.26 2.30 -2.00
CA GLY A 228 -11.41 2.45 -0.81
C GLY A 228 -12.04 3.32 0.29
N HIS A 229 -12.68 4.44 -0.07
CA HIS A 229 -13.47 5.24 0.87
C HIS A 229 -14.68 4.46 1.44
N ALA A 230 -15.39 3.70 0.60
CA ALA A 230 -16.49 2.83 1.06
C ALA A 230 -15.99 1.76 2.05
N LEU A 231 -14.82 1.17 1.76
CA LEU A 231 -14.16 0.15 2.59
C LEU A 231 -13.61 0.69 3.92
N GLY A 232 -13.51 2.02 4.11
CA GLY A 232 -13.13 2.60 5.41
C GLY A 232 -11.93 3.54 5.38
N PHE A 233 -11.37 3.85 4.21
CA PHE A 233 -10.34 4.87 4.09
C PHE A 233 -10.98 6.27 4.17
N VAL A 234 -11.39 6.67 5.37
CA VAL A 234 -12.09 7.92 5.68
C VAL A 234 -11.56 8.51 6.97
N SER A 235 -11.62 9.83 7.13
CA SER A 235 -11.13 10.55 8.31
C SER A 235 -12.16 11.55 8.82
N THR A 236 -12.36 11.59 10.14
CA THR A 236 -13.24 12.57 10.79
C THR A 236 -12.73 14.00 10.60
N VAL A 237 -11.44 14.16 10.26
CA VAL A 237 -10.80 15.45 9.97
C VAL A 237 -11.43 16.19 8.79
N ASP A 238 -12.05 15.50 7.82
CA ASP A 238 -12.82 16.16 6.76
C ASP A 238 -14.03 16.92 7.30
N THR A 239 -14.73 16.32 8.27
CA THR A 239 -15.88 16.95 8.94
C THR A 239 -15.42 18.14 9.78
N ILE A 240 -14.28 18.01 10.48
CA ILE A 240 -13.65 19.12 11.23
C ILE A 240 -13.21 20.23 10.26
N ASN A 241 -12.66 19.91 9.09
CA ASN A 241 -12.25 20.90 8.11
C ASN A 241 -13.46 21.64 7.49
N GLN A 242 -14.58 20.95 7.22
CA GLN A 242 -15.82 21.63 6.83
C GLN A 242 -16.32 22.60 7.92
N LEU A 243 -16.19 22.25 9.21
CA LEU A 243 -16.52 23.17 10.30
C LEU A 243 -15.57 24.36 10.45
N SER A 244 -14.33 24.27 9.94
CA SER A 244 -13.37 25.39 9.98
C SER A 244 -13.75 26.57 9.06
N LEU A 245 -14.80 26.42 8.24
CA LEU A 245 -15.22 27.41 7.25
C LEU A 245 -15.90 28.66 7.84
N PRO A 246 -15.67 29.85 7.25
CA PRO A 246 -16.29 31.10 7.70
C PRO A 246 -17.83 31.04 7.73
N GLY A 247 -18.40 31.14 8.93
CA GLY A 247 -19.85 31.15 9.14
C GLY A 247 -20.45 29.79 9.49
N MET A 248 -19.65 28.72 9.46
CA MET A 248 -20.01 27.47 10.13
C MET A 248 -19.92 27.64 11.65
N SER A 249 -20.60 26.76 12.39
CA SER A 249 -20.61 26.77 13.84
C SER A 249 -20.42 25.34 14.34
N PRO A 250 -19.44 25.07 15.23
CA PRO A 250 -19.22 23.73 15.77
C PRO A 250 -20.27 23.33 16.82
N ALA A 251 -21.27 24.18 17.08
CA ALA A 251 -22.22 24.02 18.17
C ALA A 251 -23.04 22.72 18.06
N GLY A 252 -22.86 21.83 19.05
CA GLY A 252 -23.50 20.52 19.10
C GLY A 252 -22.92 19.46 18.18
N PHE A 253 -21.71 19.67 17.61
CA PHE A 253 -21.08 18.75 16.66
C PHE A 253 -19.79 18.08 17.15
N GLU A 254 -19.08 18.57 18.18
CA GLU A 254 -17.83 17.94 18.67
C GLU A 254 -18.08 16.54 19.25
N ASP A 255 -18.99 16.41 20.22
CA ASP A 255 -19.54 15.16 20.74
C ASP A 255 -20.14 14.25 19.65
N ALA A 256 -20.35 14.76 18.43
CA ALA A 256 -20.86 14.01 17.29
C ALA A 256 -19.76 13.61 16.28
N MET A 257 -18.48 13.77 16.60
CA MET A 257 -17.33 13.45 15.74
C MET A 257 -16.30 12.55 16.45
N PRO A 258 -16.61 11.27 16.72
CA PRO A 258 -15.59 10.29 17.07
C PRO A 258 -14.60 10.10 15.90
N PRO A 259 -13.33 9.72 16.17
CA PRO A 259 -12.38 9.34 15.12
C PRO A 259 -12.85 8.11 14.33
N THR A 260 -12.36 7.96 13.10
CA THR A 260 -12.54 6.73 12.32
C THR A 260 -11.56 5.63 12.75
N SER A 261 -11.71 4.42 12.19
CA SER A 261 -10.72 3.35 12.35
C SER A 261 -9.34 3.73 11.77
N LEU A 262 -9.30 4.46 10.65
CA LEU A 262 -8.06 4.98 10.05
C LEU A 262 -7.39 6.06 10.92
N ASP A 263 -8.20 6.94 11.54
CA ASP A 263 -7.71 8.03 12.40
C ASP A 263 -6.94 7.52 13.63
N LEU A 264 -7.16 6.28 14.08
CA LEU A 264 -6.40 5.64 15.18
C LEU A 264 -4.88 5.57 14.94
N TYR A 265 -4.46 5.73 13.68
CA TYR A 265 -3.08 5.65 13.23
C TYR A 265 -2.58 6.97 12.63
N ARG A 266 -3.36 8.05 12.80
CA ARG A 266 -3.02 9.41 12.36
C ARG A 266 -2.34 10.15 13.50
N HIS A 267 -1.07 10.50 13.32
CA HIS A 267 -0.25 11.18 14.32
C HIS A 267 0.45 12.41 13.76
N SER A 268 1.14 13.16 14.62
CA SER A 268 2.20 14.08 14.26
C SER A 268 3.24 14.19 15.38
N VAL A 269 4.42 14.71 15.06
CA VAL A 269 5.48 15.03 16.03
C VAL A 269 4.95 15.88 17.21
N THR A 270 3.91 16.68 16.98
CA THR A 270 3.29 17.51 18.02
C THR A 270 2.29 16.72 18.86
N SER A 271 1.45 15.85 18.28
CA SER A 271 0.54 14.99 19.07
C SER A 271 1.33 14.09 20.02
N ASP A 272 2.43 13.51 19.55
CA ASP A 272 3.33 12.67 20.34
C ASP A 272 3.98 13.44 21.49
N ALA A 273 4.45 14.66 21.20
CA ALA A 273 5.09 15.52 22.20
C ALA A 273 4.12 15.97 23.31
N PHE A 274 2.82 16.02 23.01
CA PHE A 274 1.76 16.27 23.99
C PHE A 274 1.20 14.98 24.63
N GLY A 275 1.53 13.80 24.11
CA GLY A 275 1.04 12.52 24.61
C GLY A 275 -0.43 12.24 24.27
N ALA A 276 -0.87 12.64 23.08
CA ALA A 276 -2.14 12.21 22.51
C ALA A 276 -2.02 10.80 21.92
N ASP A 277 -3.12 10.06 21.93
CA ASP A 277 -3.25 8.77 21.25
C ASP A 277 -3.39 8.94 19.73
N LEU A 278 -3.96 10.06 19.25
CA LEU A 278 -4.07 10.40 17.82
C LEU A 278 -4.18 11.91 17.55
N ASP A 279 -4.02 12.31 16.29
CA ASP A 279 -4.07 13.69 15.78
C ASP A 279 -5.23 13.89 14.78
N LEU A 280 -6.28 14.57 15.21
CA LEU A 280 -7.40 15.04 14.37
C LEU A 280 -7.30 16.52 14.00
N THR A 281 -6.15 17.18 14.18
CA THR A 281 -6.01 18.59 13.79
C THR A 281 -6.07 18.77 12.27
N VAL A 282 -6.74 19.84 11.87
CA VAL A 282 -6.81 20.38 10.51
C VAL A 282 -5.66 21.36 10.29
N GLY A 283 -4.94 21.18 9.18
CA GLY A 283 -3.77 21.94 8.75
C GLY A 283 -2.41 21.29 9.07
N GLY A 284 -1.35 21.82 8.46
CA GLY A 284 -0.01 21.23 8.47
C GLY A 284 0.97 21.86 9.48
N LEU A 285 2.14 22.29 8.99
CA LEU A 285 3.32 22.62 9.81
C LEU A 285 3.09 23.63 10.96
N GLN A 286 2.18 24.60 10.79
CA GLN A 286 1.90 25.60 11.82
C GLN A 286 0.99 25.10 12.96
N VAL A 287 0.31 23.96 12.79
CA VAL A 287 -0.74 23.45 13.70
C VAL A 287 -0.54 21.97 14.09
N GLY A 288 0.66 21.43 13.86
CA GLY A 288 1.07 20.12 14.39
C GLY A 288 2.24 19.48 13.65
N GLY A 289 2.49 19.88 12.40
CA GLY A 289 3.49 19.24 11.55
C GLY A 289 2.85 18.59 10.33
N ASP A 290 3.62 17.75 9.63
CA ASP A 290 3.04 16.75 8.74
C ASP A 290 2.20 15.75 9.54
N LYS A 291 1.18 15.18 8.90
CA LYS A 291 0.30 14.16 9.46
C LYS A 291 0.80 12.81 8.99
N THR A 292 1.19 11.96 9.92
CA THR A 292 1.91 10.72 9.66
C THR A 292 1.04 9.52 9.95
N PHE A 293 1.10 8.52 9.08
CA PHE A 293 0.53 7.21 9.29
C PHE A 293 1.60 6.26 9.82
N TYR A 294 1.39 5.78 11.04
CA TYR A 294 2.12 4.65 11.63
C TYR A 294 1.29 4.04 12.74
N PHE A 295 1.69 2.83 13.14
CA PHE A 295 1.10 2.07 14.23
C PHE A 295 2.19 1.36 15.07
N ASP A 296 3.45 1.69 14.78
CA ASP A 296 4.66 1.27 15.48
C ASP A 296 5.77 2.32 15.27
N ALA A 297 7.04 1.99 15.52
CA ALA A 297 8.15 2.93 15.37
C ALA A 297 8.54 3.28 13.91
N LEU A 298 7.89 2.68 12.90
CA LEU A 298 8.18 2.89 11.48
C LEU A 298 7.08 3.72 10.82
N LEU A 299 7.45 4.93 10.37
CA LEU A 299 6.65 5.75 9.47
C LEU A 299 6.30 4.95 8.20
N ARG A 300 5.01 4.88 7.87
CA ARG A 300 4.50 4.17 6.69
C ARG A 300 4.10 5.14 5.59
N GLY A 301 3.32 6.17 5.92
CA GLY A 301 2.90 7.20 4.97
C GLY A 301 2.62 8.55 5.62
N THR A 302 2.15 9.52 4.83
CA THR A 302 1.65 10.80 5.31
C THR A 302 0.27 11.09 4.74
N PHE A 303 -0.62 11.65 5.57
CA PHE A 303 -1.97 12.05 5.20
C PHE A 303 -2.02 13.49 4.72
N SER A 304 -3.01 13.80 3.89
CA SER A 304 -3.39 15.17 3.58
C SER A 304 -3.89 15.90 4.85
N THR A 305 -3.67 17.21 4.89
CA THR A 305 -3.85 18.04 6.09
C THR A 305 -5.18 18.77 6.12
N GLY A 306 -5.91 18.78 5.01
CA GLY A 306 -7.25 19.36 4.87
C GLY A 306 -7.36 20.20 3.59
N GLN A 307 -8.58 20.47 3.15
CA GLN A 307 -8.83 21.15 1.89
C GLN A 307 -8.93 22.68 2.05
N GLN A 308 -9.62 23.15 3.09
CA GLN A 308 -10.11 24.53 3.15
C GLN A 308 -9.63 25.30 4.40
N CYS A 309 -8.30 25.35 4.63
CA CYS A 309 -7.69 26.19 5.66
C CYS A 309 -6.39 26.89 5.20
N ILE A 310 -5.91 27.90 5.93
CA ILE A 310 -4.72 28.71 5.55
C ILE A 310 -3.42 27.89 5.55
N THR A 311 -3.35 26.87 6.41
CA THR A 311 -2.17 26.04 6.69
C THR A 311 -2.28 24.64 6.11
N CYS A 312 -3.33 24.40 5.33
CA CYS A 312 -3.66 23.15 4.66
C CYS A 312 -2.85 22.97 3.36
N ASP A 313 -2.73 21.73 2.89
CA ASP A 313 -2.19 21.39 1.57
C ASP A 313 -3.20 21.57 0.44
N GLY A 314 -4.50 21.54 0.75
CA GLY A 314 -5.58 21.75 -0.22
C GLY A 314 -6.32 20.49 -0.61
N ASN A 315 -6.03 19.35 0.04
CA ASN A 315 -6.62 18.05 -0.24
C ASN A 315 -7.38 17.48 0.96
N GLN A 316 -8.40 16.66 0.73
CA GLN A 316 -9.22 16.07 1.80
C GLN A 316 -8.36 15.17 2.70
N ALA A 317 -8.59 15.19 4.01
CA ALA A 317 -7.77 14.49 5.00
C ALA A 317 -8.00 12.96 5.02
N SER A 318 -9.10 12.48 4.44
CA SER A 318 -9.35 11.08 4.07
C SER A 318 -8.46 10.55 2.93
N HIS A 319 -7.32 11.18 2.66
CA HIS A 319 -6.42 10.82 1.57
C HIS A 319 -4.97 10.77 2.04
N TRP A 320 -4.14 10.04 1.31
CA TRP A 320 -2.70 10.26 1.38
C TRP A 320 -2.36 11.71 1.01
N LYS A 321 -1.17 12.14 1.43
CA LYS A 321 -0.60 13.40 1.00
C LYS A 321 -0.14 13.28 -0.46
N ASP A 322 -0.63 14.19 -1.27
CA ASP A 322 -0.32 14.33 -2.69
C ASP A 322 1.19 14.54 -2.94
N ASP A 323 1.69 13.88 -4.00
CA ASP A 323 2.98 14.14 -4.65
C ASP A 323 4.23 14.19 -3.74
N VAL A 324 4.32 13.29 -2.75
CA VAL A 324 5.40 13.27 -1.75
C VAL A 324 6.77 12.94 -2.37
N GLY A 325 7.50 14.00 -2.72
CA GLY A 325 8.77 13.89 -3.43
C GLY A 325 8.64 13.77 -4.95
N GLY A 326 7.45 14.05 -5.51
CA GLY A 326 7.13 13.88 -6.93
C GLY A 326 6.72 12.45 -7.30
N TYR A 327 6.13 11.73 -6.34
CA TYR A 327 5.56 10.40 -6.50
C TYR A 327 4.30 10.30 -5.63
N SER A 328 3.23 9.73 -6.18
CA SER A 328 2.06 9.32 -5.38
C SER A 328 2.45 8.28 -4.32
N GLN A 329 1.79 8.33 -3.17
CA GLN A 329 1.97 7.34 -2.09
C GLN A 329 1.14 6.06 -2.29
N GLY A 330 0.14 6.08 -3.17
CA GLY A 330 -0.78 4.97 -3.39
C GLY A 330 -2.06 5.37 -4.13
N LEU A 331 -2.96 4.41 -4.28
CA LEU A 331 -4.28 4.63 -4.89
C LEU A 331 -5.08 5.71 -4.15
N MET A 332 -4.99 5.78 -2.82
CA MET A 332 -5.73 6.77 -2.02
C MET A 332 -5.08 8.18 -2.02
N ASP A 333 -4.30 8.50 -3.04
CA ASP A 333 -3.84 9.86 -3.37
C ASP A 333 -5.04 10.70 -3.89
N PRO A 334 -5.16 11.99 -3.51
CA PRO A 334 -6.29 12.85 -3.92
C PRO A 334 -6.28 13.26 -5.40
N THR A 335 -5.26 12.89 -6.17
CA THR A 335 -5.19 13.22 -7.60
C THR A 335 -4.92 12.02 -8.49
N ILE A 336 -5.47 12.06 -9.71
CA ILE A 336 -5.09 11.18 -10.82
C ILE A 336 -5.19 11.97 -12.13
N GLY A 337 -4.14 11.92 -12.94
CA GLY A 337 -4.01 12.67 -14.18
C GLY A 337 -4.52 11.92 -15.43
N PRO A 338 -4.75 12.62 -16.55
CA PRO A 338 -4.99 11.98 -17.84
C PRO A 338 -3.79 11.12 -18.28
N GLY A 339 -4.04 9.88 -18.71
CA GLY A 339 -3.00 8.90 -19.06
C GLY A 339 -2.31 8.23 -17.87
N GLU A 340 -2.76 8.47 -16.64
CA GLU A 340 -2.23 7.83 -15.44
C GLU A 340 -3.03 6.58 -15.06
N LEU A 341 -2.34 5.53 -14.61
CA LEU A 341 -2.93 4.27 -14.15
C LEU A 341 -2.97 4.25 -12.61
N GLY A 342 -4.16 4.21 -12.04
CA GLY A 342 -4.34 4.11 -10.58
C GLY A 342 -4.10 2.68 -10.09
N VAL A 343 -3.18 2.46 -9.15
CA VAL A 343 -2.81 1.11 -8.69
C VAL A 343 -2.87 1.02 -7.18
N ILE A 344 -3.56 0.00 -6.64
CA ILE A 344 -3.53 -0.33 -5.21
C ILE A 344 -2.08 -0.62 -4.82
N SER A 345 -1.51 0.23 -3.95
CA SER A 345 -0.15 0.07 -3.46
C SER A 345 -0.10 -0.73 -2.15
N ASN A 346 1.09 -1.23 -1.81
CA ASN A 346 1.34 -1.82 -0.49
C ASN A 346 1.03 -0.86 0.68
N GLN A 347 1.07 0.46 0.44
CA GLN A 347 0.80 1.48 1.43
C GLN A 347 -0.70 1.63 1.69
N ASP A 348 -1.54 1.54 0.64
CA ASP A 348 -2.99 1.46 0.77
C ASP A 348 -3.39 0.16 1.50
N LEU A 349 -2.87 -0.97 1.02
CA LEU A 349 -3.16 -2.30 1.58
C LEU A 349 -2.83 -2.38 3.07
N LEU A 350 -1.69 -1.83 3.48
CA LEU A 350 -1.31 -1.76 4.89
C LEU A 350 -2.28 -0.93 5.73
N ALA A 351 -2.87 0.12 5.16
CA ALA A 351 -3.92 0.88 5.84
C ALA A 351 -5.23 0.08 5.96
N PHE A 352 -5.61 -0.69 4.92
CA PHE A 352 -6.79 -1.56 4.98
C PHE A 352 -6.63 -2.73 5.97
N ASP A 353 -5.45 -3.35 6.03
CA ASP A 353 -5.08 -4.41 6.99
C ASP A 353 -5.37 -3.95 8.43
N VAL A 354 -4.68 -2.89 8.88
CA VAL A 354 -4.73 -2.45 10.29
C VAL A 354 -6.05 -1.79 10.71
N ILE A 355 -6.95 -1.44 9.78
CA ILE A 355 -8.32 -1.00 10.11
C ILE A 355 -9.33 -2.16 10.14
N GLY A 356 -8.89 -3.39 9.87
CA GLY A 356 -9.71 -4.61 9.96
C GLY A 356 -10.22 -5.13 8.62
N TRP A 357 -9.32 -5.32 7.64
CA TRP A 357 -9.58 -6.13 6.44
C TRP A 357 -8.49 -7.18 6.27
N ASP A 358 -8.87 -8.45 6.31
CA ASP A 358 -7.95 -9.58 6.10
C ASP A 358 -7.35 -9.54 4.69
N LEU A 359 -6.05 -9.24 4.55
CA LEU A 359 -5.39 -9.30 3.25
C LEU A 359 -5.18 -10.74 2.75
N ARG A 360 -5.28 -10.94 1.43
CA ARG A 360 -4.87 -12.18 0.75
C ARG A 360 -3.36 -12.25 0.64
N ILE A 361 -2.73 -12.75 1.70
CA ILE A 361 -1.30 -13.06 1.71
C ILE A 361 -0.98 -14.08 0.60
N GLY A 362 -0.16 -13.68 -0.37
CA GLY A 362 0.48 -14.58 -1.33
C GLY A 362 1.25 -15.67 -0.57
N GLY A 363 0.95 -16.94 -0.85
CA GLY A 363 1.32 -18.05 0.05
C GLY A 363 2.82 -18.30 0.16
N GLY A 364 3.49 -17.76 1.19
CA GLY A 364 4.95 -17.89 1.32
C GLY A 364 5.58 -17.73 2.72
N GLY A 365 4.80 -17.62 3.81
CA GLY A 365 5.33 -17.37 5.16
C GLY A 365 5.28 -18.60 6.09
N VAL A 366 6.37 -19.37 6.17
CA VAL A 366 6.44 -20.54 7.08
C VAL A 366 6.40 -20.17 8.56
N SER A 367 5.66 -20.95 9.33
CA SER A 367 5.58 -20.85 10.80
C SER A 367 6.91 -21.18 11.48
N GLY A 368 7.55 -20.21 12.16
CA GLY A 368 8.70 -20.46 13.02
C GLY A 368 9.31 -19.19 13.64
N PRO A 369 9.71 -19.19 14.93
CA PRO A 369 10.30 -18.02 15.55
C PRO A 369 11.82 -17.92 15.31
N GLY A 370 12.25 -16.81 14.69
CA GLY A 370 13.66 -16.39 14.62
C GLY A 370 14.21 -16.28 13.20
N GLY A 371 14.44 -15.05 12.73
CA GLY A 371 15.02 -14.80 11.41
C GLY A 371 15.02 -13.35 10.90
N GLY A 372 14.46 -12.39 11.63
CA GLY A 372 14.38 -10.98 11.21
C GLY A 372 15.68 -10.19 11.42
N GLY A 373 16.56 -10.17 10.43
CA GLY A 373 17.48 -9.05 10.24
C GLY A 373 16.74 -7.86 9.58
N PRO A 374 17.22 -6.61 9.71
CA PRO A 374 16.59 -5.47 9.05
C PRO A 374 16.62 -5.68 7.53
N ALA A 375 15.47 -5.53 6.89
CA ALA A 375 15.35 -5.65 5.45
C ALA A 375 16.06 -4.48 4.76
N ILE A 376 16.79 -4.75 3.68
CA ILE A 376 17.58 -3.73 2.97
C ILE A 376 16.90 -3.47 1.61
N PRO A 377 16.54 -2.22 1.28
CA PRO A 377 16.12 -1.87 -0.06
C PRO A 377 17.34 -1.92 -0.99
N ILE A 378 17.25 -2.73 -2.04
CA ILE A 378 18.26 -2.84 -3.09
C ILE A 378 17.68 -2.39 -4.42
N LEU A 379 18.51 -1.77 -5.24
CA LEU A 379 18.14 -1.44 -6.62
C LEU A 379 18.44 -2.64 -7.51
N VAL A 380 17.40 -3.23 -8.09
CA VAL A 380 17.50 -4.30 -9.09
C VAL A 380 17.39 -3.67 -10.46
N SER A 381 18.30 -4.00 -11.38
CA SER A 381 18.27 -3.51 -12.75
C SER A 381 18.97 -4.49 -13.69
N GLY A 382 18.51 -4.57 -14.93
CA GLY A 382 19.10 -5.46 -15.94
C GLY A 382 18.51 -5.25 -17.32
N THR A 383 18.69 -6.24 -18.21
CA THR A 383 18.15 -6.20 -19.57
C THR A 383 17.68 -7.59 -20.00
N VAL A 384 16.48 -7.68 -20.54
CA VAL A 384 15.90 -8.90 -21.13
C VAL A 384 15.97 -8.77 -22.65
N PHE A 385 16.45 -9.81 -23.33
CA PHE A 385 16.66 -9.82 -24.77
C PHE A 385 16.33 -11.20 -25.36
N ASP A 386 15.94 -11.23 -26.62
CA ASP A 386 15.65 -12.49 -27.32
C ASP A 386 16.96 -13.11 -27.83
N ASP A 387 17.47 -14.14 -27.16
CA ASP A 387 18.71 -14.83 -27.56
C ASP A 387 18.49 -15.81 -28.73
N ALA A 388 18.17 -15.25 -29.90
CA ALA A 388 17.82 -16.01 -31.11
C ALA A 388 18.95 -16.91 -31.66
N ASN A 389 20.19 -16.80 -31.14
CA ASN A 389 21.33 -17.63 -31.53
C ASN A 389 21.87 -18.52 -30.39
N ALA A 390 21.22 -18.53 -29.22
CA ALA A 390 21.60 -19.30 -28.03
C ALA A 390 23.07 -19.06 -27.59
N SER A 391 23.53 -17.82 -27.65
CA SER A 391 24.90 -17.43 -27.28
C SER A 391 25.06 -17.00 -25.82
N GLY A 392 23.97 -16.64 -25.14
CA GLY A 392 23.98 -15.98 -23.83
C GLY A 392 24.53 -14.55 -23.84
N LEU A 393 24.73 -13.95 -25.02
CA LEU A 393 25.30 -12.61 -25.18
C LEU A 393 24.27 -11.66 -25.81
N ILE A 394 24.15 -10.46 -25.25
CA ILE A 394 23.26 -9.40 -25.75
C ILE A 394 23.76 -8.75 -27.05
N GLU A 395 25.02 -8.96 -27.45
CA GLU A 395 25.65 -8.26 -28.58
C GLU A 395 24.98 -8.61 -29.91
N GLY A 396 24.18 -7.68 -30.43
CA GLY A 396 23.42 -7.83 -31.67
C GLY A 396 22.02 -8.45 -31.51
N GLN A 397 21.57 -8.73 -30.28
CA GLN A 397 20.22 -9.21 -30.00
C GLN A 397 19.23 -8.04 -29.75
N PRO A 398 17.94 -8.19 -30.09
CA PRO A 398 16.92 -7.22 -29.74
C PRO A 398 16.50 -7.36 -28.27
N GLY A 399 16.28 -6.23 -27.61
CA GLY A 399 15.65 -6.19 -26.28
C GLY A 399 14.17 -6.60 -26.35
N ARG A 400 13.69 -7.28 -25.30
CA ARG A 400 12.29 -7.73 -25.19
C ARG A 400 11.52 -6.73 -24.31
N ALA A 401 10.70 -5.89 -24.94
CA ALA A 401 9.92 -4.86 -24.26
C ALA A 401 8.61 -5.39 -23.66
N GLY A 402 8.09 -4.73 -22.62
CA GLY A 402 6.81 -5.08 -21.98
C GLY A 402 6.81 -6.41 -21.23
N HIS A 403 7.99 -7.02 -21.06
CA HIS A 403 8.16 -8.22 -20.24
C HIS A 403 8.34 -7.82 -18.77
N THR A 404 7.53 -8.39 -17.89
CA THR A 404 7.59 -8.17 -16.44
C THR A 404 8.75 -8.96 -15.82
N VAL A 405 9.54 -8.30 -14.98
CA VAL A 405 10.57 -8.92 -14.14
C VAL A 405 10.19 -8.66 -12.69
N TYR A 406 10.22 -9.70 -11.87
CA TYR A 406 9.82 -9.65 -10.46
C TYR A 406 10.83 -10.39 -9.58
N HIS A 407 10.85 -10.07 -8.30
CA HIS A 407 11.67 -10.73 -7.29
C HIS A 407 10.89 -11.90 -6.67
N ASP A 408 11.02 -13.07 -7.31
CA ASP A 408 10.46 -14.34 -6.83
C ASP A 408 11.02 -14.70 -5.45
N LEU A 409 10.23 -14.42 -4.41
CA LEU A 409 10.59 -14.58 -2.99
C LEU A 409 10.36 -16.01 -2.52
N ASN A 410 9.47 -16.76 -3.18
CA ASN A 410 9.04 -18.10 -2.77
C ASN A 410 9.51 -19.24 -3.70
N GLU A 411 10.20 -18.89 -4.80
CA GLU A 411 10.84 -19.75 -5.80
C GLU A 411 9.84 -20.60 -6.61
N ASN A 412 8.64 -20.07 -6.89
CA ASN A 412 7.61 -20.79 -7.65
C ASN A 412 7.58 -20.50 -9.16
N GLY A 413 8.34 -19.50 -9.64
CA GLY A 413 8.41 -19.12 -11.06
C GLY A 413 7.17 -18.41 -11.61
N VAL A 414 6.32 -17.88 -10.74
CA VAL A 414 5.12 -17.07 -11.04
C VAL A 414 5.22 -15.78 -10.24
N GLN A 415 4.79 -14.65 -10.81
CA GLN A 415 4.74 -13.41 -10.04
C GLN A 415 3.64 -13.50 -8.98
N ASP A 416 4.03 -13.44 -7.71
CA ASP A 416 3.09 -13.39 -6.60
C ASP A 416 2.88 -11.97 -6.05
N PHE A 417 1.77 -11.82 -5.34
CA PHE A 417 1.42 -10.59 -4.63
C PHE A 417 2.43 -10.27 -3.52
N GLY A 418 2.89 -9.02 -3.48
CA GLY A 418 3.94 -8.55 -2.57
C GLY A 418 5.37 -8.65 -3.14
N GLU A 419 5.55 -9.27 -4.32
CA GLU A 419 6.85 -9.35 -4.97
C GLU A 419 7.16 -8.07 -5.75
N ALA A 420 8.28 -7.43 -5.40
CA ALA A 420 8.76 -6.24 -6.08
C ALA A 420 9.03 -6.54 -7.56
N SER A 421 8.54 -5.70 -8.46
CA SER A 421 8.59 -5.93 -9.90
C SER A 421 8.77 -4.65 -10.72
N GLY A 422 9.09 -4.81 -12.00
CA GLY A 422 9.13 -3.74 -12.98
C GLY A 422 9.05 -4.29 -14.41
N GLN A 423 8.52 -3.49 -15.34
CA GLN A 423 8.50 -3.86 -16.75
C GLN A 423 9.77 -3.41 -17.48
N THR A 424 10.08 -4.12 -18.56
CA THR A 424 11.16 -3.82 -19.49
C THR A 424 10.75 -2.77 -20.52
N ASN A 425 11.63 -1.80 -20.77
CA ASN A 425 11.42 -0.73 -21.75
C ASN A 425 11.63 -1.20 -23.20
N ALA A 426 11.59 -0.29 -24.18
CA ALA A 426 11.79 -0.59 -25.60
C ALA A 426 13.15 -1.25 -25.94
N GLU A 427 14.19 -1.00 -25.15
CA GLU A 427 15.51 -1.62 -25.26
C GLU A 427 15.65 -2.90 -24.40
N GLY A 428 14.56 -3.37 -23.78
CA GLY A 428 14.54 -4.52 -22.87
C GLY A 428 15.07 -4.23 -21.47
N VAL A 429 15.38 -2.97 -21.14
CA VAL A 429 15.99 -2.57 -19.87
C VAL A 429 14.91 -2.43 -18.78
N TYR A 430 15.17 -2.97 -17.59
CA TYR A 430 14.27 -2.84 -16.43
C TYR A 430 15.02 -2.32 -15.20
N GLN A 431 14.27 -1.71 -14.28
CA GLN A 431 14.76 -1.23 -12.99
C GLN A 431 13.61 -1.20 -11.98
N PHE A 432 13.80 -1.76 -10.77
CA PHE A 432 12.86 -1.68 -9.65
C PHE A 432 13.58 -1.78 -8.31
N VAL A 433 12.92 -1.36 -7.22
CA VAL A 433 13.47 -1.49 -5.86
C VAL A 433 12.90 -2.75 -5.22
N ALA A 434 13.77 -3.68 -4.83
CA ALA A 434 13.39 -4.88 -4.11
C ALA A 434 13.78 -4.78 -2.64
N ILE A 435 12.94 -5.33 -1.77
CA ILE A 435 13.24 -5.47 -0.33
C ILE A 435 13.74 -6.90 -0.11
N VAL A 436 15.03 -7.05 0.17
CA VAL A 436 15.63 -8.37 0.46
C VAL A 436 15.81 -8.56 1.96
N PRO A 437 15.29 -9.66 2.54
CA PRO A 437 15.89 -10.25 3.74
C PRO A 437 17.34 -10.61 3.41
N ALA A 438 18.28 -10.37 4.33
CA ALA A 438 19.73 -10.43 4.08
C ALA A 438 20.33 -11.84 3.81
N ALA A 439 19.53 -12.79 3.31
CA ALA A 439 19.88 -14.21 3.15
C ALA A 439 19.33 -14.90 1.88
N LYS A 440 18.73 -14.19 0.92
CA LYS A 440 18.21 -14.78 -0.34
C LYS A 440 18.81 -14.15 -1.61
N PRO A 441 19.17 -14.96 -2.64
CA PRO A 441 19.55 -14.49 -3.98
C PRO A 441 18.31 -14.23 -4.85
N ILE A 442 18.46 -13.36 -5.86
CA ILE A 442 17.41 -13.01 -6.83
C ILE A 442 17.34 -14.09 -7.93
N VAL A 443 16.13 -14.59 -8.24
CA VAL A 443 15.86 -15.47 -9.38
C VAL A 443 15.21 -14.66 -10.51
N THR A 444 15.51 -15.00 -11.76
CA THR A 444 14.89 -14.39 -12.95
C THR A 444 14.27 -15.44 -13.86
N SER A 445 13.00 -15.23 -14.24
CA SER A 445 12.17 -15.96 -15.21
C SER A 445 11.86 -17.44 -14.91
N GLY A 446 10.56 -17.72 -14.81
CA GLY A 446 9.98 -19.02 -15.15
C GLY A 446 9.35 -18.97 -16.55
N ASP A 447 9.71 -19.92 -17.41
CA ASP A 447 9.04 -20.21 -18.69
C ASP A 447 8.99 -21.75 -18.85
N ASP A 448 7.91 -22.30 -19.39
CA ASP A 448 7.63 -23.74 -19.40
C ASP A 448 8.70 -24.57 -20.15
N THR A 449 9.26 -25.59 -19.47
CA THR A 449 10.44 -26.36 -19.91
C THR A 449 10.16 -27.35 -21.08
N PRO A 450 11.22 -27.81 -21.78
CA PRO A 450 11.83 -29.08 -21.34
C PRO A 450 13.38 -29.14 -21.35
N GLU A 451 13.94 -29.59 -20.23
CA GLU A 451 15.29 -30.13 -19.96
C GLU A 451 16.52 -29.61 -20.74
N GLY A 452 17.35 -28.79 -20.05
CA GLY A 452 18.77 -28.58 -20.34
C GLY A 452 19.51 -28.21 -19.05
N GLY A 453 20.32 -29.12 -18.49
CA GLY A 453 20.77 -29.05 -17.08
C GLY A 453 21.73 -27.91 -16.72
N THR A 454 21.65 -27.48 -15.46
CA THR A 454 22.55 -26.55 -14.77
C THR A 454 24.00 -27.04 -14.70
N PRO A 455 24.94 -26.08 -14.61
CA PRO A 455 25.95 -26.16 -13.54
C PRO A 455 25.84 -24.99 -12.55
N GLU A 456 25.75 -25.30 -11.26
CA GLU A 456 25.80 -24.33 -10.17
C GLU A 456 27.18 -23.64 -10.10
N GLY A 457 27.19 -22.31 -10.21
CA GLY A 457 28.37 -21.47 -9.98
C GLY A 457 28.43 -20.95 -8.54
N GLY A 458 28.64 -21.84 -7.56
CA GLY A 458 28.74 -21.45 -6.15
C GLY A 458 29.90 -20.47 -5.90
N THR A 459 29.60 -19.31 -5.31
CA THR A 459 30.65 -18.40 -4.81
C THR A 459 31.21 -18.97 -3.50
N PRO A 460 32.54 -19.13 -3.33
CA PRO A 460 33.07 -19.73 -2.12
C PRO A 460 32.87 -18.83 -0.89
N GLU A 461 32.09 -19.28 0.09
CA GLU A 461 32.16 -18.70 1.43
C GLU A 461 33.56 -18.90 2.01
N GLY A 462 34.18 -17.79 2.43
CA GLY A 462 35.44 -17.79 3.15
C GLY A 462 35.27 -18.33 4.56
N GLY A 463 35.14 -19.64 4.70
CA GLY A 463 35.02 -20.31 6.00
C GLY A 463 36.20 -19.98 6.91
N THR A 464 35.92 -19.33 8.03
CA THR A 464 36.90 -19.08 9.10
C THR A 464 37.36 -20.43 9.67
N PRO A 465 38.64 -20.81 9.60
CA PRO A 465 39.07 -22.10 10.14
C PRO A 465 38.97 -22.11 11.67
N GLU A 466 38.12 -22.98 12.22
CA GLU A 466 38.16 -23.32 13.65
C GLU A 466 39.49 -24.01 13.98
N GLY A 467 40.45 -23.21 14.47
CA GLY A 467 41.69 -23.71 15.02
C GLY A 467 41.44 -24.44 16.34
N GLY A 468 41.37 -25.77 16.28
CA GLY A 468 41.10 -26.61 17.45
C GLY A 468 42.10 -26.43 18.60
N THR A 469 41.57 -26.28 19.81
CA THR A 469 42.33 -26.09 21.06
C THR A 469 43.13 -27.34 21.43
N PRO A 470 44.46 -27.25 21.62
CA PRO A 470 45.23 -28.34 22.24
C PRO A 470 45.07 -28.31 23.76
N GLU A 471 44.66 -29.42 24.38
CA GLU A 471 44.80 -29.59 25.83
C GLU A 471 46.28 -29.73 26.21
N GLY A 472 46.78 -28.85 27.07
CA GLY A 472 48.13 -28.92 27.62
C GLY A 472 48.45 -27.71 28.51
N GLY A 473 48.32 -27.87 29.83
CA GLY A 473 48.52 -26.77 30.78
C GLY A 473 49.99 -26.50 31.13
N GLY A 474 50.26 -25.32 31.73
CA GLY A 474 51.56 -25.03 32.34
C GLY A 474 52.00 -23.56 32.31
N THR A 475 51.53 -22.77 33.27
CA THR A 475 52.24 -21.65 33.94
C THR A 475 53.15 -20.67 33.13
N THR A 476 52.76 -19.39 33.19
CA THR A 476 53.60 -18.17 33.33
C THR A 476 54.62 -17.73 32.27
N ASP A 477 54.52 -16.41 32.01
CA ASP A 477 55.60 -15.42 31.78
C ASP A 477 55.84 -14.89 30.35
N CYS A 478 56.53 -13.74 30.29
CA CYS A 478 56.37 -12.69 29.28
C CYS A 478 57.11 -12.86 27.94
N GLY A 479 56.49 -12.33 26.88
CA GLY A 479 57.18 -11.52 25.86
C GLY A 479 57.78 -12.22 24.64
N GLY A 480 57.65 -11.58 23.46
CA GLY A 480 58.41 -11.93 22.26
C GLY A 480 57.62 -11.83 20.96
N THR A 481 57.94 -10.84 20.11
CA THR A 481 57.60 -10.83 18.68
C THR A 481 58.43 -11.88 17.92
N PRO A 482 57.88 -12.47 16.84
CA PRO A 482 58.72 -12.76 15.68
C PRO A 482 58.10 -12.35 14.34
N GLU A 483 58.97 -11.97 13.41
CA GLU A 483 58.67 -11.59 12.03
C GLU A 483 58.60 -12.81 11.09
N GLY A 484 57.98 -12.62 9.92
CA GLY A 484 58.55 -13.10 8.65
C GLY A 484 57.90 -14.33 7.99
N GLY A 485 57.69 -14.23 6.66
CA GLY A 485 57.36 -15.39 5.82
C GLY A 485 56.53 -15.10 4.57
N THR A 486 57.12 -14.46 3.55
CA THR A 486 56.52 -14.32 2.21
C THR A 486 56.57 -15.63 1.42
N PRO A 487 55.50 -16.03 0.70
CA PRO A 487 55.60 -16.95 -0.43
C PRO A 487 55.48 -16.21 -1.78
N GLU A 488 56.32 -16.58 -2.74
CA GLU A 488 56.31 -16.04 -4.11
C GLU A 488 55.39 -16.85 -5.05
N GLY A 489 54.87 -16.17 -6.08
CA GLY A 489 55.02 -16.64 -7.47
C GLY A 489 53.90 -17.48 -8.09
N GLY A 490 53.25 -16.93 -9.12
CA GLY A 490 52.36 -17.66 -10.04
C GLY A 490 51.70 -16.77 -11.09
N THR A 491 52.38 -16.50 -12.21
CA THR A 491 51.89 -15.64 -13.29
C THR A 491 51.21 -16.46 -14.40
N PRO A 492 49.99 -16.11 -14.85
CA PRO A 492 49.45 -16.54 -16.15
C PRO A 492 49.78 -15.54 -17.28
N GLU A 493 49.96 -16.05 -18.50
CA GLU A 493 50.27 -15.25 -19.69
C GLU A 493 49.03 -14.57 -20.30
N GLY A 494 49.26 -13.52 -21.09
CA GLY A 494 48.19 -12.60 -21.54
C GLY A 494 47.59 -12.89 -22.92
N GLY A 495 46.44 -12.26 -23.18
CA GLY A 495 45.86 -12.05 -24.50
C GLY A 495 45.69 -10.55 -24.76
N THR A 496 46.11 -10.06 -25.93
CA THR A 496 46.09 -8.63 -26.29
C THR A 496 44.84 -8.29 -27.13
N PRO A 497 44.00 -7.33 -26.73
CA PRO A 497 43.02 -6.72 -27.64
C PRO A 497 43.68 -5.62 -28.50
N GLU A 498 43.38 -5.61 -29.80
CA GLU A 498 43.77 -4.50 -30.69
C GLU A 498 42.91 -3.25 -30.43
N GLY A 499 43.52 -2.06 -30.50
CA GLY A 499 42.86 -0.82 -30.10
C GLY A 499 42.03 -0.15 -31.18
N GLY A 500 40.79 0.21 -30.85
CA GLY A 500 40.01 1.25 -31.53
C GLY A 500 40.23 2.61 -30.86
N THR A 501 40.47 3.66 -31.66
CA THR A 501 40.83 5.00 -31.17
C THR A 501 39.59 5.86 -30.84
N PRO A 502 39.44 6.41 -29.62
CA PRO A 502 38.50 7.50 -29.37
C PRO A 502 39.17 8.86 -29.61
N GLU A 503 38.59 9.71 -30.46
CA GLU A 503 38.99 11.11 -30.57
C GLU A 503 38.45 11.90 -29.35
N GLY A 504 39.31 12.11 -28.35
CA GLY A 504 38.97 12.87 -27.15
C GLY A 504 38.96 14.39 -27.38
N GLY A 505 37.81 15.02 -27.14
CA GLY A 505 37.71 16.46 -26.97
C GLY A 505 38.43 16.96 -25.71
N THR A 506 38.96 18.18 -25.75
CA THR A 506 39.85 18.75 -24.73
C THR A 506 39.11 19.15 -23.44
N PRO A 507 39.53 18.69 -22.25
CA PRO A 507 39.15 19.32 -20.99
C PRO A 507 40.17 20.42 -20.61
N GLU A 508 39.71 21.66 -20.42
CA GLU A 508 40.55 22.70 -19.79
C GLU A 508 40.61 22.49 -18.26
N GLY A 509 41.82 22.62 -17.70
CA GLY A 509 42.07 22.30 -16.29
C GLY A 509 41.92 23.48 -15.32
N GLY A 510 41.42 23.20 -14.12
CA GLY A 510 41.53 24.05 -12.94
C GLY A 510 42.35 23.35 -11.84
N THR A 511 43.41 24.00 -11.36
CA THR A 511 44.37 23.44 -10.40
C THR A 511 43.83 23.42 -8.97
N PRO A 512 44.02 22.35 -8.17
CA PRO A 512 43.75 22.38 -6.73
C PRO A 512 44.92 23.00 -5.95
N GLU A 513 44.64 23.97 -5.07
CA GLU A 513 45.57 24.42 -4.02
C GLU A 513 45.28 23.70 -2.70
N GLY A 514 46.33 23.43 -1.90
CA GLY A 514 46.19 22.79 -0.60
C GLY A 514 47.36 23.07 0.35
N GLY A 515 47.08 22.96 1.65
CA GLY A 515 48.02 23.15 2.77
C GLY A 515 47.74 24.42 3.58
N THR A 516 47.88 24.48 4.91
CA THR A 516 48.21 23.45 5.92
C THR A 516 47.72 23.98 7.29
N PRO A 517 47.24 23.17 8.25
CA PRO A 517 46.80 23.68 9.56
C PRO A 517 47.97 23.92 10.54
N GLU A 518 47.91 25.03 11.29
CA GLU A 518 48.72 25.25 12.51
C GLU A 518 47.79 25.48 13.71
N GLY A 519 48.17 24.94 14.87
CA GLY A 519 47.42 25.08 16.13
C GLY A 519 48.19 25.88 17.18
N GLY A 520 47.45 26.47 18.13
CA GLY A 520 47.99 27.17 19.29
C GLY A 520 46.96 27.28 20.42
N THR A 521 47.37 26.96 21.65
CA THR A 521 46.52 26.80 22.84
C THR A 521 46.15 28.13 23.54
N PRO A 522 45.11 28.16 24.41
CA PRO A 522 44.58 29.38 25.03
C PRO A 522 45.09 29.62 26.46
N GLU A 523 45.28 30.89 26.85
CA GLU A 523 45.35 31.30 28.27
C GLU A 523 44.78 32.73 28.52
N GLY A 524 43.86 32.82 29.49
CA GLY A 524 43.97 33.75 30.63
C GLY A 524 43.55 35.23 30.52
N GLY A 525 42.55 35.63 31.33
CA GLY A 525 42.66 36.85 32.15
C GLY A 525 41.65 37.99 31.96
N THR A 526 40.63 38.02 32.81
CA THR A 526 39.79 39.17 33.22
C THR A 526 40.62 40.29 33.94
N PRO A 527 40.11 41.53 34.24
CA PRO A 527 38.73 41.82 34.68
C PRO A 527 38.07 43.20 34.38
N GLU A 528 36.78 43.27 34.77
CA GLU A 528 36.05 44.41 35.37
C GLU A 528 35.68 45.70 34.59
N GLY A 529 34.35 45.94 34.52
CA GLY A 529 33.77 47.13 35.15
C GLY A 529 32.94 48.09 34.28
N GLY A 530 31.61 48.14 34.51
CA GLY A 530 30.83 49.36 34.21
C GLY A 530 29.43 49.21 33.60
N THR A 531 28.40 49.24 34.45
CA THR A 531 27.02 49.68 34.14
C THR A 531 26.49 50.42 35.39
N PRO A 532 25.41 51.23 35.32
CA PRO A 532 24.74 51.84 34.17
C PRO A 532 24.45 53.36 34.35
N GLU A 533 23.96 54.02 33.30
CA GLU A 533 22.99 55.15 33.29
C GLU A 533 22.63 55.38 31.79
N GLY A 534 21.44 55.75 31.34
CA GLY A 534 20.31 56.38 32.01
C GLY A 534 19.85 57.55 31.15
N GLY A 535 18.80 57.37 30.32
CA GLY A 535 18.32 58.37 29.37
C GLY A 535 17.07 57.92 28.62
#